data_AF-A0A955I717-F1
#
_entry.id   AF-A0A955I717-F1
#
_cell.length_a   1.000
_cell.length_b   1.000
_cell.length_c   1.000
_cell.angle_alpha   90.00
_cell.angle_beta   90.00
_cell.angle_gamma   90.00
#
_symmetry.space_group_name_H-M   'P 1'
#
loop_
_entity.id
_entity.type
_entity.pdbx_description
1 polymer ?
#
loop_
_entity_poly.entity_id
_entity_poly.type
_entity_poly.pdbx_seq_one_letter_code
_entity_poly.pdbx_strand_id
1 'polypeptide(L)'
;MLREIRILKGFTLMEVILVIAILSILLGTTYLIFNPTEKIEESQQSQALSELREIGRALGFFALDNGYYPADVSRGLPTGLEPYLNAQGNWPDGPLPGSVYDYDNWSGQTCIDSAASGSIQITLREVPGRNPDQSNVWAWYYVLEGKGTPHCTNASEWDKGECINCPGFTL
;
A
#
# COMPACT_ATOMS: atom_id res chain seq x y z
N MET A 1 -38.29 11.46 58.98
CA MET A 1 -37.77 10.29 58.25
C MET A 1 -36.33 10.62 57.85
N LEU A 2 -35.34 10.22 58.66
CA LEU A 2 -33.92 10.52 58.39
C LEU A 2 -33.35 9.41 57.50
N ARG A 3 -32.83 9.81 56.34
CA ARG A 3 -32.30 8.93 55.30
C ARG A 3 -30.83 8.67 55.63
N GLU A 4 -30.48 7.43 55.94
CA GLU A 4 -29.09 7.06 56.19
C GLU A 4 -28.24 7.22 54.92
N ILE A 5 -27.20 8.05 55.01
CA ILE A 5 -26.19 8.20 53.97
C ILE A 5 -25.24 7.00 54.07
N ARG A 6 -25.36 6.06 53.13
CA ARG A 6 -24.40 4.95 53.01
C ARG A 6 -23.07 5.49 52.50
N ILE A 7 -22.04 5.45 53.34
CA ILE A 7 -20.66 5.75 52.92
C ILE A 7 -20.15 4.56 52.11
N LEU A 8 -20.03 4.73 50.79
CA LEU A 8 -19.30 3.81 49.93
C LEU A 8 -17.80 3.92 50.26
N LYS A 9 -17.15 2.79 50.57
CA LYS A 9 -15.69 2.76 50.80
C LYS A 9 -14.99 3.21 49.51
N GLY A 10 -14.27 4.34 49.59
CA GLY A 10 -13.44 4.85 48.50
C GLY A 10 -12.11 4.09 48.40
N PHE A 11 -11.44 4.23 47.26
CA PHE A 11 -10.09 3.70 47.02
C PHE A 11 -9.07 4.31 47.99
N THR A 12 -8.08 3.52 48.39
CA THR A 12 -7.00 4.04 49.25
C THR A 12 -5.96 4.79 48.42
N LEU A 13 -5.27 5.77 49.03
CA LEU A 13 -4.17 6.48 48.38
C LEU A 13 -3.08 5.51 47.89
N MET A 14 -2.74 4.52 48.73
CA MET A 14 -1.74 3.49 48.43
C MET A 14 -2.13 2.68 47.20
N GLU A 15 -3.41 2.38 47.05
CA GLU A 15 -3.95 1.59 45.95
C GLU A 15 -3.85 2.34 44.62
N VAL A 16 -4.13 3.65 44.61
CA VAL A 16 -3.93 4.47 43.41
C VAL A 16 -2.44 4.61 43.06
N ILE A 17 -1.58 4.79 44.06
CA ILE A 17 -0.13 4.92 43.85
C ILE A 17 0.48 3.62 43.32
N LEU A 18 0.06 2.46 43.84
CA LEU A 18 0.54 1.17 43.37
C LEU A 18 0.10 0.89 41.93
N VAL A 19 -1.15 1.23 41.58
CA VAL A 19 -1.68 1.05 40.22
C VAL A 19 -0.90 1.89 39.22
N ILE A 20 -0.68 3.19 39.47
CA ILE A 20 0.09 4.02 38.54
C ILE A 20 1.56 3.57 38.46
N ALA A 21 2.15 3.08 39.56
CA ALA A 21 3.51 2.56 39.54
C ALA A 21 3.65 1.33 38.62
N ILE A 22 2.72 0.38 38.72
CA ILE A 22 2.70 -0.80 37.86
C ILE A 22 2.42 -0.41 36.40
N LEU A 23 1.46 0.49 36.15
CA LEU A 23 1.14 0.97 34.80
C LEU A 23 2.32 1.66 34.13
N SER A 24 3.12 2.43 34.88
CA SER A 24 4.32 3.10 34.36
C SER A 24 5.34 2.10 33.82
N ILE A 25 5.57 1.01 34.55
CA ILE A 25 6.51 -0.04 34.16
C ILE A 25 6.00 -0.79 32.92
N LEU A 26 4.71 -1.11 32.87
CA LEU A 26 4.10 -1.79 31.73
C LEU A 26 4.13 -0.93 30.45
N LEU A 27 3.80 0.36 30.55
CA LEU A 27 3.83 1.26 29.39
C LEU A 27 5.26 1.49 28.88
N GLY A 28 6.22 1.66 29.78
CA GLY A 28 7.63 1.82 29.41
C GLY A 28 8.20 0.60 28.70
N THR A 29 7.92 -0.60 29.21
CA THR A 29 8.44 -1.86 28.63
C THR A 29 7.78 -2.21 27.30
N THR A 30 6.47 -2.03 27.18
CA THR A 30 5.74 -2.33 25.92
C THR A 30 6.16 -1.42 24.76
N TYR A 31 6.42 -0.14 25.01
CA TYR A 31 6.88 0.80 23.98
C TYR A 31 8.22 0.38 23.36
N LEU A 32 9.16 -0.09 24.19
CA LEU A 32 10.49 -0.53 23.74
C LEU A 32 10.46 -1.82 22.91
N ILE A 33 9.51 -2.71 23.20
CA ILE A 33 9.42 -4.02 22.53
C ILE A 33 8.72 -3.90 21.17
N PHE A 34 7.66 -3.10 21.07
CA PHE A 34 6.76 -3.15 19.91
C PHE A 34 6.99 -2.10 18.84
N ASN A 35 7.89 -1.12 19.04
CA ASN A 35 8.17 -0.01 18.11
C ASN A 35 6.95 0.35 17.22
N PRO A 36 5.92 1.02 17.78
CA PRO A 36 4.59 1.10 17.17
C PRO A 36 4.62 1.68 15.75
N THR A 37 5.58 2.56 15.45
CA THR A 37 5.79 3.13 14.11
C THR A 37 6.07 2.05 13.06
N GLU A 38 7.01 1.15 13.33
CA GLU A 38 7.39 0.07 12.42
C GLU A 38 6.21 -0.90 12.17
N LYS A 39 5.42 -1.18 13.21
CA LYS A 39 4.23 -2.04 13.08
C LYS A 39 3.11 -1.41 12.26
N ILE A 40 2.96 -0.09 12.33
CA ILE A 40 2.01 0.64 11.48
C ILE A 40 2.48 0.59 10.03
N GLU A 41 3.77 0.84 9.77
CA GLU A 41 4.35 0.75 8.43
C GLU A 41 4.19 -0.65 7.81
N GLU A 42 4.51 -1.71 8.56
CA GLU A 42 4.28 -3.10 8.12
C GLU A 42 2.80 -3.37 7.80
N SER A 43 1.88 -2.84 8.60
CA SER A 43 0.45 -2.99 8.37
C SER A 43 0.00 -2.30 7.08
N GLN A 44 0.47 -1.09 6.83
CA GLN A 44 0.14 -0.34 5.61
C GLN A 44 0.75 -1.00 4.36
N GLN A 45 1.97 -1.53 4.47
CA GLN A 45 2.60 -2.32 3.40
C GLN A 45 1.81 -3.58 3.09
N SER A 46 1.36 -4.31 4.11
CA SER A 46 0.50 -5.50 3.93
C SER A 46 -0.83 -5.14 3.25
N GLN A 47 -1.43 -4.02 3.64
CA GLN A 47 -2.63 -3.48 2.99
C GLN A 47 -2.39 -3.15 1.52
N ALA A 48 -1.29 -2.44 1.21
CA ALA A 48 -0.88 -2.11 -0.16
C ALA A 48 -0.76 -3.35 -1.05
N LEU A 49 -0.12 -4.41 -0.55
CA LEU A 49 0.01 -5.67 -1.29
C LEU A 49 -1.34 -6.35 -1.52
N SER A 50 -2.28 -6.25 -0.59
CA SER A 50 -3.65 -6.77 -0.76
C SER A 50 -4.41 -5.97 -1.82
N GLU A 51 -4.38 -4.64 -1.73
CA GLU A 51 -5.09 -3.75 -2.65
C GLU A 51 -4.54 -3.87 -4.08
N LEU A 52 -3.21 -3.95 -4.26
CA LEU A 52 -2.61 -4.21 -5.57
C LEU A 52 -3.10 -5.52 -6.21
N ARG A 53 -3.23 -6.59 -5.42
CA ARG A 53 -3.79 -7.87 -5.90
C ARG A 53 -5.26 -7.76 -6.26
N GLU A 54 -6.04 -7.00 -5.49
CA GLU A 54 -7.47 -6.77 -5.74
C GLU A 54 -7.70 -5.95 -7.01
N ILE A 55 -6.95 -4.86 -7.19
CA ILE A 55 -6.96 -4.06 -8.42
C ILE A 55 -6.53 -4.92 -9.62
N GLY A 56 -5.49 -5.73 -9.46
CA GLY A 56 -5.07 -6.66 -10.51
C GLY A 56 -6.17 -7.66 -10.91
N ARG A 57 -6.94 -8.18 -9.94
CA ARG A 57 -8.12 -9.01 -10.21
C ARG A 57 -9.24 -8.24 -10.91
N ALA A 58 -9.49 -7.00 -10.49
CA ALA A 58 -10.47 -6.11 -11.11
C ALA A 58 -10.14 -5.87 -12.59
N LEU A 59 -8.87 -5.66 -12.92
CA LEU A 59 -8.40 -5.55 -14.29
C LEU A 59 -8.51 -6.86 -15.05
N GLY A 60 -8.28 -8.00 -14.39
CA GLY A 60 -8.59 -9.32 -14.94
C GLY A 60 -10.08 -9.47 -15.30
N PHE A 61 -10.99 -9.04 -14.45
CA PHE A 61 -12.44 -9.04 -14.75
C PHE A 61 -12.79 -8.09 -15.90
N PHE A 62 -12.21 -6.90 -15.93
CA PHE A 62 -12.35 -5.98 -17.06
C PHE A 62 -11.95 -6.67 -18.38
N ALA A 63 -10.79 -7.34 -18.40
CA ALA A 63 -10.29 -8.02 -19.59
C ALA A 63 -11.17 -9.21 -19.98
N LEU A 64 -11.75 -9.93 -19.01
CA LEU A 64 -12.71 -11.00 -19.28
C LEU A 64 -14.00 -10.49 -19.93
N ASP A 65 -14.50 -9.33 -19.51
CA ASP A 65 -15.74 -8.75 -20.03
C ASP A 65 -15.55 -8.08 -21.41
N ASN A 66 -14.39 -7.45 -21.63
CA ASN A 66 -14.12 -6.65 -22.83
C ASN A 66 -13.25 -7.38 -23.88
N GLY A 67 -12.57 -8.45 -23.49
CA GLY A 67 -11.64 -9.22 -24.33
C GLY A 67 -10.24 -8.58 -24.47
N TYR A 68 -9.99 -7.45 -23.81
CA TYR A 68 -8.70 -6.75 -23.80
C TYR A 68 -8.55 -5.94 -22.50
N TYR A 69 -7.31 -5.68 -22.09
CA TYR A 69 -7.01 -4.77 -20.99
C TYR A 69 -7.19 -3.30 -21.41
N PRO A 70 -7.55 -2.38 -20.49
CA PRO A 70 -7.72 -0.96 -20.81
C PRO A 70 -6.47 -0.37 -21.46
N ALA A 71 -6.65 0.64 -22.32
CA ALA A 71 -5.54 1.41 -22.84
C ALA A 71 -4.88 2.22 -21.72
N ASP A 72 -3.58 2.50 -21.90
CA ASP A 72 -2.83 3.35 -21.00
C ASP A 72 -3.45 4.76 -20.91
N VAL A 73 -3.54 5.28 -19.69
CA VAL A 73 -4.00 6.66 -19.44
C VAL A 73 -3.05 7.30 -18.44
N SER A 74 -2.18 8.16 -18.93
CA SER A 74 -1.14 8.81 -18.12
C SER A 74 -1.66 9.36 -16.79
N ARG A 75 -1.27 8.71 -15.67
CA ARG A 75 -1.63 9.03 -14.28
C ARG A 75 -3.14 9.01 -13.96
N GLY A 76 -3.96 8.53 -14.88
CA GLY A 76 -5.42 8.55 -14.78
C GLY A 76 -5.99 7.16 -14.50
N LEU A 77 -7.21 7.11 -14.00
CA LEU A 77 -7.95 5.85 -13.95
C LEU A 77 -8.47 5.54 -15.37
N PRO A 78 -8.17 4.36 -15.96
CA PRO A 78 -8.69 4.02 -17.28
C PRO A 78 -10.21 4.02 -17.30
N THR A 79 -10.79 4.66 -18.32
CA THR A 79 -12.25 4.72 -18.48
C THR A 79 -12.82 3.31 -18.64
N GLY A 80 -13.89 3.04 -17.91
CA GLY A 80 -14.55 1.73 -17.83
C GLY A 80 -14.06 0.86 -16.68
N LEU A 81 -12.97 1.24 -15.97
CA LEU A 81 -12.50 0.50 -14.79
C LEU A 81 -13.26 0.88 -13.52
N GLU A 82 -13.96 2.01 -13.52
CA GLU A 82 -14.74 2.55 -12.39
C GLU A 82 -15.70 1.54 -11.76
N PRO A 83 -16.49 0.75 -12.53
CA PRO A 83 -17.42 -0.22 -11.97
C PRO A 83 -16.73 -1.37 -11.23
N TYR A 84 -15.49 -1.71 -11.58
CA TYR A 84 -14.74 -2.82 -10.99
C TYR A 84 -14.02 -2.41 -9.71
N LEU A 85 -13.68 -1.12 -9.57
CA LEU A 85 -13.01 -0.56 -8.39
C LEU A 85 -13.94 0.22 -7.47
N ASN A 86 -15.23 0.36 -7.82
CA ASN A 86 -16.17 1.26 -7.16
C ASN A 86 -15.62 2.69 -7.04
N ALA A 87 -14.90 3.13 -8.08
CA ALA A 87 -14.23 4.41 -8.14
C ALA A 87 -15.15 5.49 -8.74
N GLN A 88 -15.00 6.74 -8.32
CA GLN A 88 -15.77 7.88 -8.83
C GLN A 88 -14.95 8.69 -9.85
N GLY A 89 -14.37 8.01 -10.84
CA GLY A 89 -13.61 8.63 -11.94
C GLY A 89 -12.13 8.97 -11.63
N ASN A 90 -11.67 8.76 -10.41
CA ASN A 90 -10.27 8.88 -10.01
C ASN A 90 -9.82 7.59 -9.32
N TRP A 91 -8.51 7.35 -9.27
CA TRP A 91 -7.95 6.31 -8.42
C TRP A 91 -8.37 6.51 -6.95
N PRO A 92 -8.61 5.43 -6.18
CA PRO A 92 -8.69 5.53 -4.74
C PRO A 92 -7.35 6.00 -4.16
N ASP A 93 -7.39 6.56 -2.95
CA ASP A 93 -6.18 6.94 -2.23
C ASP A 93 -5.30 5.71 -1.98
N GLY A 94 -3.99 5.85 -2.16
CA GLY A 94 -3.05 4.78 -1.85
C GLY A 94 -2.95 4.55 -0.33
N PRO A 95 -2.74 3.30 0.12
CA PRO A 95 -2.75 2.94 1.54
C PRO A 95 -1.49 3.40 2.30
N LEU A 96 -0.44 3.78 1.58
CA LEU A 96 0.78 4.36 2.15
C LEU A 96 0.73 5.89 2.04
N PRO A 97 1.30 6.63 3.01
CA PRO A 97 1.35 8.10 2.97
C PRO A 97 1.93 8.65 1.67
N GLY A 98 1.12 9.39 0.91
CA GLY A 98 1.52 10.00 -0.36
C GLY A 98 1.54 9.05 -1.56
N SER A 99 1.26 7.76 -1.37
CA SER A 99 1.26 6.79 -2.47
C SER A 99 0.04 6.98 -3.38
N VAL A 100 0.25 6.76 -4.68
CA VAL A 100 -0.78 6.96 -5.71
C VAL A 100 -0.76 5.78 -6.68
N TYR A 101 -1.94 5.26 -7.00
CA TYR A 101 -2.08 4.23 -8.01
C TYR A 101 -1.89 4.78 -9.43
N ASP A 102 -1.34 3.94 -10.27
CA ASP A 102 -1.25 4.14 -11.71
C ASP A 102 -1.44 2.80 -12.41
N TYR A 103 -1.80 2.88 -13.69
CA TYR A 103 -1.94 1.72 -14.54
C TYR A 103 -1.12 1.94 -15.79
N ASP A 104 -0.21 1.00 -16.05
CA ASP A 104 0.69 1.04 -17.18
C ASP A 104 0.33 -0.08 -18.15
N ASN A 105 -0.02 0.29 -19.39
CA ASN A 105 -0.19 -0.67 -20.48
C ASN A 105 0.81 -0.42 -21.59
N TRP A 106 1.94 -1.12 -21.50
CA TRP A 106 3.00 -1.12 -22.50
C TRP A 106 2.89 -2.29 -23.49
N SER A 107 1.73 -2.96 -23.55
CA SER A 107 1.54 -4.09 -24.46
C SER A 107 1.83 -3.69 -25.92
N GLY A 108 2.54 -4.56 -26.63
CA GLY A 108 2.93 -4.32 -28.03
C GLY A 108 4.12 -3.36 -28.22
N GLN A 109 4.69 -2.79 -27.17
CA GLN A 109 5.94 -2.03 -27.25
C GLN A 109 7.18 -2.90 -27.03
N THR A 110 8.30 -2.52 -27.64
CA THR A 110 9.62 -3.10 -27.36
C THR A 110 10.36 -2.22 -26.36
N CYS A 111 10.68 -2.77 -25.19
CA CYS A 111 11.24 -2.03 -24.06
C CYS A 111 12.76 -2.22 -23.95
N ILE A 112 13.47 -1.21 -23.43
CA ILE A 112 14.95 -1.13 -23.43
C ILE A 112 15.64 -2.26 -22.65
N ASP A 113 14.96 -2.87 -21.68
CA ASP A 113 15.47 -3.99 -20.90
C ASP A 113 15.55 -5.32 -21.69
N SER A 114 15.29 -5.28 -23.01
CA SER A 114 15.50 -6.39 -23.95
C SER A 114 14.70 -7.66 -23.59
N ALA A 115 13.62 -7.52 -22.84
CA ALA A 115 12.98 -8.62 -22.16
C ALA A 115 11.49 -8.75 -22.58
N ALA A 116 11.24 -9.15 -23.82
CA ALA A 116 9.88 -9.40 -24.37
C ALA A 116 8.98 -8.15 -24.40
N SER A 117 7.80 -8.28 -25.00
CA SER A 117 6.79 -7.22 -25.10
C SER A 117 6.60 -6.50 -23.77
N GLY A 118 6.35 -5.18 -23.81
CA GLY A 118 6.10 -4.38 -22.62
C GLY A 118 4.99 -4.96 -21.72
N SER A 119 5.04 -4.59 -20.44
CA SER A 119 4.14 -5.13 -19.44
C SER A 119 2.78 -4.44 -19.41
N ILE A 120 1.81 -5.19 -18.90
CA ILE A 120 0.56 -4.64 -18.38
C ILE A 120 0.65 -4.80 -16.87
N GLN A 121 0.55 -3.70 -16.15
CA GLN A 121 0.82 -3.69 -14.71
C GLN A 121 0.10 -2.56 -13.98
N ILE A 122 -0.01 -2.73 -12.68
CA ILE A 122 -0.56 -1.75 -11.75
C ILE A 122 0.61 -1.29 -10.92
N THR A 123 0.74 0.01 -10.80
CA THR A 123 1.87 0.63 -10.15
C THR A 123 1.37 1.40 -8.94
N LEU A 124 1.88 1.08 -7.75
CA LEU A 124 1.76 1.95 -6.60
C LEU A 124 3.01 2.83 -6.57
N ARG A 125 2.85 4.11 -6.89
CA ARG A 125 3.94 5.08 -6.95
C ARG A 125 4.15 5.75 -5.61
N GLU A 126 5.29 6.41 -5.46
CA GLU A 126 5.61 7.27 -4.31
C GLU A 126 5.56 6.49 -2.98
N VAL A 127 5.99 5.22 -3.03
CA VAL A 127 6.00 4.33 -1.87
C VAL A 127 7.03 4.84 -0.85
N PRO A 128 6.61 5.24 0.37
CA PRO A 128 7.51 5.74 1.39
C PRO A 128 8.31 4.58 2.02
N GLY A 129 9.61 4.80 2.21
CA GLY A 129 10.46 3.87 2.95
C GLY A 129 10.98 2.70 2.12
N ARG A 130 12.25 2.33 2.42
CA ARG A 130 13.06 1.27 1.79
C ARG A 130 13.21 1.34 0.26
N ASN A 131 13.48 2.52 -0.27
CA ASN A 131 14.20 2.62 -1.53
C ASN A 131 15.72 2.53 -1.24
N PRO A 132 16.48 1.60 -1.89
CA PRO A 132 17.94 1.54 -1.78
C PRO A 132 18.66 2.87 -2.07
N ASP A 133 18.05 3.78 -2.83
CA ASP A 133 18.66 5.02 -3.28
C ASP A 133 18.10 6.31 -2.63
N GLN A 134 17.17 6.19 -1.67
CA GLN A 134 16.51 7.30 -0.96
C GLN A 134 15.72 8.30 -1.85
N SER A 135 15.41 7.96 -3.10
CA SER A 135 14.59 8.81 -3.97
C SER A 135 13.08 8.61 -3.73
N ASN A 136 12.31 9.68 -3.91
CA ASN A 136 10.84 9.70 -3.78
C ASN A 136 10.10 9.05 -4.98
N VAL A 137 10.83 8.36 -5.87
CA VAL A 137 10.29 7.76 -7.09
C VAL A 137 10.20 6.23 -7.01
N TRP A 138 10.35 5.64 -5.82
CA TRP A 138 10.17 4.19 -5.67
C TRP A 138 8.72 3.78 -5.88
N ALA A 139 8.52 2.75 -6.69
CA ALA A 139 7.21 2.19 -6.95
C ALA A 139 7.18 0.68 -6.75
N TRP A 140 5.99 0.16 -6.45
CA TRP A 140 5.70 -1.26 -6.42
C TRP A 140 4.86 -1.64 -7.63
N TYR A 141 5.33 -2.64 -8.37
CA TYR A 141 4.68 -3.10 -9.59
C TYR A 141 3.98 -4.43 -9.35
N TYR A 142 2.69 -4.50 -9.67
CA TYR A 142 1.94 -5.74 -9.77
C TYR A 142 1.65 -6.05 -11.23
N VAL A 143 2.32 -7.07 -11.75
CA VAL A 143 2.35 -7.38 -13.19
C VAL A 143 1.23 -8.34 -13.55
N LEU A 144 0.44 -7.98 -14.54
CA LEU A 144 -0.62 -8.81 -15.12
C LEU A 144 -0.09 -9.59 -16.32
N GLU A 145 0.65 -8.90 -17.20
CA GLU A 145 1.30 -9.49 -18.38
C GLU A 145 2.70 -8.91 -18.59
N GLY A 146 3.59 -9.69 -19.21
CA GLY A 146 4.97 -9.28 -19.47
C GLY A 146 5.90 -9.52 -18.28
N LYS A 147 6.98 -8.73 -18.18
CA LYS A 147 8.07 -8.94 -17.20
C LYS A 147 8.15 -7.90 -16.09
N GLY A 148 7.30 -6.88 -16.12
CA GLY A 148 7.25 -5.83 -15.11
C GLY A 148 8.08 -4.59 -15.40
N THR A 149 8.34 -4.30 -16.67
CA THR A 149 9.12 -3.14 -17.08
C THR A 149 8.33 -1.84 -16.79
N PRO A 150 8.82 -0.95 -15.93
CA PRO A 150 8.08 0.22 -15.48
C PRO A 150 7.87 1.25 -16.58
N HIS A 151 8.83 1.37 -17.50
CA HIS A 151 8.71 2.24 -18.65
C HIS A 151 9.54 1.70 -19.82
N CYS A 152 9.02 1.77 -21.05
CA CYS A 152 9.71 1.16 -22.19
C CYS A 152 10.90 1.95 -22.75
N THR A 153 10.87 3.29 -22.66
CA THR A 153 11.98 4.15 -23.14
C THR A 153 12.95 4.63 -22.06
N ASN A 154 12.53 4.85 -20.81
CA ASN A 154 13.38 5.45 -19.76
C ASN A 154 13.25 4.75 -18.40
N ALA A 155 13.24 3.42 -18.38
CA ALA A 155 13.01 2.60 -17.18
C ALA A 155 13.90 2.97 -15.97
N SER A 156 15.15 3.41 -16.19
CA SER A 156 16.13 3.65 -15.12
C SER A 156 16.08 5.04 -14.48
N GLU A 157 15.34 6.00 -15.07
CA GLU A 157 15.37 7.41 -14.64
C GLU A 157 14.10 7.86 -13.89
N TRP A 158 12.92 7.34 -14.27
CA TRP A 158 11.64 7.91 -13.80
C TRP A 158 10.89 7.02 -12.82
N ASP A 159 11.10 5.71 -12.88
CA ASP A 159 10.25 4.74 -12.20
C ASP A 159 11.11 3.56 -11.68
N LYS A 160 11.92 3.84 -10.65
CA LYS A 160 12.66 2.80 -9.93
C LYS A 160 11.70 2.02 -9.05
N GLY A 161 11.89 0.71 -8.91
CA GLY A 161 10.94 -0.06 -8.13
C GLY A 161 11.14 -1.56 -8.11
N GLU A 162 10.22 -2.22 -7.43
CA GLU A 162 10.21 -3.67 -7.23
C GLU A 162 8.91 -4.26 -7.76
N CYS A 163 9.03 -5.34 -8.55
CA CYS A 163 7.86 -6.13 -8.90
C CYS A 163 7.50 -7.07 -7.74
N ILE A 164 6.30 -6.89 -7.18
CA ILE A 164 5.84 -7.63 -5.99
C ILE A 164 5.39 -9.06 -6.30
N ASN A 165 5.09 -9.38 -7.57
CA ASN A 165 4.68 -10.71 -8.01
C ASN A 165 5.60 -11.33 -9.07
N CYS A 166 6.77 -10.73 -9.31
CA CYS A 166 7.81 -11.26 -10.19
C CYS A 166 9.03 -11.65 -9.34
N PRO A 167 9.51 -12.90 -9.38
CA PRO A 167 10.71 -13.26 -8.66
C PRO A 167 11.94 -12.56 -9.26
N GLY A 168 12.56 -11.65 -8.49
CA GLY A 168 13.88 -11.08 -8.77
C GLY A 168 13.94 -9.94 -9.78
N PHE A 169 12.81 -9.27 -10.08
CA PHE A 169 12.79 -8.09 -10.94
C PHE A 169 12.72 -6.80 -10.09
N THR A 170 13.84 -6.08 -10.06
CA THR A 170 14.00 -4.77 -9.41
C THR A 170 14.80 -3.88 -10.34
N LEU A 171 14.37 -2.64 -10.54
CA LEU A 171 15.04 -1.64 -11.40
C LEU A 171 15.41 -0.38 -10.63
#